data_AF-A0A7S4NUS1-F1
#
_entry.id   AF-A0A7S4NUS1-F1
#
_cell.length_a   1.000
_cell.length_b   1.000
_cell.length_c   1.000
_cell.angle_alpha   90.00
_cell.angle_beta   90.00
_cell.angle_gamma   90.00
#
_symmetry.space_group_name_H-M   'P 1'
#
loop_
_entity.id
_entity.type
_entity.pdbx_description
1 polymer ?
#
loop_
_entity_poly.entity_id
_entity_poly.type
_entity_poly.pdbx_seq_one_letter_code
_entity_poly.pdbx_strand_id
1 'polypeptide(L)'
;MKLLTCLLVSVAVVVVVVDSQNYTYPVPTPPGGRLAVHGWLILPFSDQIVINPSTDKPGPVRGWFFHHVSEFPASSPHDFHLMVKGSIRSLPTAGSEVATLAFPLPPAIPPYRVEWTFTPPPPFSLNDLLNGALTRLDGVVFNGSFDTSYERIPTNLATLHIEDLPTAIWLNSSSEVPVYQNLQFFSYPFIEPESPYGQNVTASLLNFYFAHELNAPITDYDQIVWMTIDTQQCKCECLDGGDCGCPTTSPNDWYQAINTQSQRWVFPDLPNYPGLKVTKDELTAYAINDKNQQITCNSLIVKEEMHCCVGPYFFDRCDFN
;
A
#
# COMPACT_ATOMS: atom_id res chain seq x y z
N MET A 1 -41.27 55.91 -1.58
CA MET A 1 -40.99 54.69 -0.79
C MET A 1 -40.52 53.60 -1.74
N LYS A 2 -39.21 53.32 -1.78
CA LYS A 2 -38.64 52.20 -2.54
C LYS A 2 -38.28 51.11 -1.53
N LEU A 3 -38.93 49.95 -1.62
CA LEU A 3 -38.55 48.76 -0.85
C LEU A 3 -37.21 48.25 -1.39
N LEU A 4 -36.23 48.13 -0.48
CA LEU A 4 -34.94 47.51 -0.74
C LEU A 4 -35.07 46.02 -0.39
N THR A 5 -35.13 45.16 -1.39
CA THR A 5 -35.13 43.71 -1.21
C THR A 5 -33.70 43.26 -0.96
N CYS A 6 -33.34 42.94 0.29
CA CYS A 6 -32.08 42.28 0.60
C CYS A 6 -32.12 40.82 0.11
N LEU A 7 -31.36 40.53 -0.94
CA LEU A 7 -31.08 39.17 -1.39
C LEU A 7 -30.04 38.57 -0.44
N LEU A 8 -30.46 37.66 0.44
CA LEU A 8 -29.56 36.83 1.23
C LEU A 8 -28.97 35.75 0.31
N VAL A 9 -27.72 35.93 -0.12
CA VAL A 9 -26.93 34.88 -0.77
C VAL A 9 -26.37 33.99 0.34
N SER A 10 -27.04 32.87 0.60
CA SER A 10 -26.50 31.81 1.44
C SER A 10 -25.36 31.11 0.70
N VAL A 11 -24.11 31.46 1.04
CA VAL A 11 -22.94 30.69 0.61
C VAL A 11 -22.97 29.37 1.38
N ALA A 12 -23.43 28.32 0.73
CA ALA A 12 -23.25 26.96 1.22
C ALA A 12 -21.76 26.63 1.13
N VAL A 13 -21.03 26.81 2.23
CA VAL A 13 -19.69 26.25 2.37
C VAL A 13 -19.88 24.74 2.47
N VAL A 14 -19.61 24.04 1.37
CA VAL A 14 -19.43 22.59 1.39
C VAL A 14 -18.13 22.34 2.14
N VAL A 15 -18.24 22.14 3.45
CA VAL A 15 -17.16 21.54 4.22
C VAL A 15 -17.14 20.08 3.81
N VAL A 16 -16.22 19.73 2.91
CA VAL A 16 -15.82 18.33 2.74
C VAL A 16 -15.15 17.96 4.05
N VAL A 17 -15.91 17.29 4.92
CA VAL A 17 -15.33 16.56 6.04
C VAL A 17 -14.63 15.37 5.39
N VAL A 18 -13.34 15.55 5.07
CA VAL A 18 -12.44 14.42 4.88
C VAL A 18 -12.43 13.74 6.24
N ASP A 19 -12.97 12.53 6.31
CA ASP A 19 -12.89 11.70 7.50
C ASP A 19 -11.41 11.57 7.84
N SER A 20 -10.96 12.32 8.85
CA SER A 20 -9.58 12.29 9.29
C SER A 20 -9.40 10.95 9.97
N GLN A 21 -8.89 9.97 9.24
CA GLN A 21 -8.32 8.79 9.88
C GLN A 21 -7.35 9.30 10.95
N ASN A 22 -7.62 8.92 12.20
CA ASN A 22 -6.85 9.33 13.36
C ASN A 22 -5.43 8.77 13.23
N TYR A 23 -4.56 9.48 12.54
CA TYR A 23 -3.14 9.23 12.58
C TYR A 23 -2.59 9.76 13.90
N THR A 24 -2.72 8.98 14.97
CA THR A 24 -1.98 9.21 16.20
C THR A 24 -0.52 8.79 15.98
N TYR A 25 0.23 9.62 15.26
CA TYR A 25 1.68 9.52 15.24
C TYR A 25 2.21 10.03 16.58
N PRO A 26 3.03 9.28 17.32
CA PRO A 26 3.65 9.76 18.56
C PRO A 26 4.72 10.84 18.32
N VAL A 27 4.94 11.27 17.06
CA VAL A 27 5.98 12.21 16.66
C VAL A 27 5.36 13.49 16.11
N PRO A 28 5.73 14.68 16.61
CA PRO A 28 5.33 15.94 16.01
C PRO A 28 5.75 16.04 14.53
N THR A 29 4.83 16.44 13.67
CA THR A 29 5.03 16.68 12.23
C THR A 29 5.01 18.19 11.93
N PRO A 30 5.99 18.98 12.38
CA PRO A 30 6.05 20.40 12.03
C PRO A 30 6.10 20.54 10.50
N PRO A 31 5.50 21.61 9.91
CA PRO A 31 5.58 21.85 8.47
C PRO A 31 7.01 21.89 7.98
N GLY A 32 7.29 21.24 6.86
CA GLY A 32 8.65 21.02 6.38
C GLY A 32 9.49 20.11 7.28
N GLY A 33 10.68 19.74 6.81
CA GLY A 33 11.59 18.86 7.56
C GLY A 33 11.45 17.38 7.20
N ARG A 34 12.32 16.55 7.81
CA ARG A 34 12.61 15.17 7.36
C ARG A 34 12.75 15.11 5.85
N LEU A 35 13.72 15.89 5.34
CA LEU A 35 13.93 16.01 3.90
C LEU A 35 14.36 14.65 3.35
N ALA A 36 13.52 14.14 2.47
CA ALA A 36 13.54 12.79 1.98
C ALA A 36 14.40 12.64 0.72
N VAL A 37 15.10 11.51 0.63
CA VAL A 37 15.66 10.95 -0.62
C VAL A 37 14.85 9.72 -1.09
N HIS A 38 13.60 9.61 -0.64
CA HIS A 38 12.78 8.40 -0.78
C HIS A 38 12.51 8.02 -2.22
N GLY A 39 12.37 6.73 -2.43
CA GLY A 39 11.65 6.20 -3.57
C GLY A 39 10.52 5.29 -3.13
N TRP A 40 9.63 5.03 -4.08
CA TRP A 40 8.41 4.28 -3.92
C TRP A 40 8.47 3.03 -4.79
N LEU A 41 8.25 1.85 -4.21
CA LEU A 41 7.95 0.65 -4.96
C LEU A 41 6.52 0.76 -5.48
N ILE A 42 6.34 0.56 -6.78
CA ILE A 42 5.05 0.69 -7.47
C ILE A 42 4.37 -0.69 -7.46
N LEU A 43 3.18 -0.74 -6.87
CA LEU A 43 2.33 -1.93 -6.79
C LEU A 43 1.05 -1.67 -7.62
N PRO A 44 1.07 -1.96 -8.93
CA PRO A 44 0.05 -1.53 -9.87
C PRO A 44 -1.29 -2.26 -9.68
N PHE A 45 -2.42 -1.56 -9.79
CA PHE A 45 -3.72 -2.22 -10.03
C PHE A 45 -3.77 -2.83 -11.43
N SER A 46 -4.60 -3.85 -11.63
CA SER A 46 -4.73 -4.46 -12.96
C SER A 46 -5.64 -3.69 -13.91
N ASP A 47 -6.47 -2.78 -13.38
CA ASP A 47 -7.33 -1.89 -14.16
C ASP A 47 -6.58 -0.83 -15.01
N GLN A 48 -5.24 -0.89 -15.02
CA GLN A 48 -4.36 -0.10 -15.87
C GLN A 48 -4.51 -0.42 -17.37
N ILE A 49 -5.09 -1.58 -17.71
CA ILE A 49 -5.35 -2.01 -19.10
C ILE A 49 -6.70 -1.47 -19.61
N VAL A 50 -7.06 -0.24 -19.27
CA VAL A 50 -8.12 0.48 -20.00
C VAL A 50 -7.46 1.59 -20.80
N ILE A 51 -6.87 1.21 -21.94
CA ILE A 51 -6.64 2.16 -23.03
C ILE A 51 -8.01 2.77 -23.29
N ASN A 52 -8.19 4.05 -22.99
CA ASN A 52 -9.45 4.70 -23.26
C ASN A 52 -9.65 4.71 -24.79
N PRO A 53 -10.58 3.90 -25.33
CA PRO A 53 -10.72 3.70 -26.78
C PRO A 53 -11.21 4.97 -27.49
N SER A 54 -11.61 5.99 -26.74
CA SER A 54 -12.02 7.30 -27.28
C SER A 54 -10.89 8.32 -27.37
N THR A 55 -9.72 8.06 -26.77
CA THR A 55 -8.64 9.07 -26.70
C THR A 55 -7.26 8.58 -27.14
N ASP A 56 -7.07 7.27 -27.40
CA ASP A 56 -5.77 6.63 -27.71
C ASP A 56 -4.62 6.99 -26.75
N LYS A 57 -4.94 7.61 -25.60
CA LYS A 57 -3.97 8.04 -24.61
C LYS A 57 -3.98 7.08 -23.44
N PRO A 58 -2.80 6.67 -22.97
CA PRO A 58 -2.69 5.90 -21.74
C PRO A 58 -3.24 6.70 -20.56
N GLY A 59 -4.08 6.05 -19.77
CA GLY A 59 -4.53 6.56 -18.48
C GLY A 59 -3.40 6.62 -17.45
N PRO A 60 -3.61 7.32 -16.33
CA PRO A 60 -2.67 7.21 -15.22
C PRO A 60 -2.65 5.79 -14.66
N VAL A 61 -1.49 5.35 -14.22
CA VAL A 61 -1.31 4.08 -13.53
C VAL A 61 -1.73 4.28 -12.09
N ARG A 62 -2.78 3.57 -11.66
CA ARG A 62 -3.22 3.57 -10.27
C ARG A 62 -2.64 2.39 -9.52
N GLY A 63 -2.38 2.57 -8.24
CA GLY A 63 -1.84 1.49 -7.43
C GLY A 63 -1.54 1.91 -6.01
N TRP A 64 -0.88 1.00 -5.31
CA TRP A 64 -0.21 1.30 -4.06
C TRP A 64 1.24 1.66 -4.32
N PHE A 65 1.77 2.52 -3.47
CA PHE A 65 3.15 2.96 -3.52
C PHE A 65 3.74 2.77 -2.14
N PHE A 66 4.64 1.80 -2.04
CA PHE A 66 5.28 1.43 -0.80
C PHE A 66 6.58 2.18 -0.63
N HIS A 67 6.80 2.78 0.54
CA HIS A 67 8.04 3.44 0.87
C HIS A 67 9.10 2.42 1.31
N HIS A 68 10.18 2.30 0.52
CA HIS A 68 11.29 1.44 0.88
C HIS A 68 12.07 1.99 2.09
N VAL A 69 12.21 1.18 3.12
CA VAL A 69 12.89 1.55 4.37
C VAL A 69 14.37 1.20 4.26
N SER A 70 15.15 2.00 3.54
CA SER A 70 16.56 1.67 3.28
C SER A 70 17.46 1.72 4.52
N GLU A 71 17.14 2.49 5.58
CA GLU A 71 18.05 2.69 6.71
C GLU A 71 17.32 3.02 8.03
N PHE A 72 17.58 2.22 9.08
CA PHE A 72 17.02 2.37 10.45
C PHE A 72 17.65 3.38 11.44
N PRO A 73 18.69 4.20 11.16
CA PRO A 73 19.14 5.16 12.17
C PRO A 73 17.98 6.08 12.59
N ALA A 74 17.76 6.31 13.89
CA ALA A 74 16.67 7.19 14.37
C ALA A 74 16.80 8.65 13.90
N SER A 75 17.96 9.05 13.37
CA SER A 75 18.21 10.34 12.73
C SER A 75 17.96 10.32 11.21
N SER A 76 17.65 9.15 10.65
CA SER A 76 17.37 8.94 9.25
C SER A 76 15.99 9.49 8.91
N PRO A 77 15.81 10.19 7.78
CA PRO A 77 14.47 10.50 7.29
C PRO A 77 13.68 9.23 6.90
N HIS A 78 14.31 8.04 6.91
CA HIS A 78 13.73 6.75 6.52
C HIS A 78 13.07 5.98 7.68
N ASP A 79 12.80 6.61 8.82
CA ASP A 79 12.25 5.97 10.01
C ASP A 79 10.74 5.72 9.96
N PHE A 80 10.17 5.49 8.77
CA PHE A 80 8.74 5.21 8.60
C PHE A 80 8.45 4.10 7.60
N HIS A 81 7.58 3.16 8.00
CA HIS A 81 6.88 2.27 7.08
C HIS A 81 5.66 3.03 6.56
N LEU A 82 5.64 3.32 5.25
CA LEU A 82 4.56 4.06 4.60
C LEU A 82 3.98 3.25 3.43
N MET A 83 2.67 3.35 3.27
CA MET A 83 1.97 2.95 2.05
C MET A 83 1.03 4.08 1.65
N VAL A 84 1.18 4.59 0.42
CA VAL A 84 0.22 5.55 -0.15
C VAL A 84 -0.59 4.93 -1.28
N LYS A 85 -1.84 5.33 -1.38
CA LYS A 85 -2.65 5.12 -2.57
C LYS A 85 -2.45 6.29 -3.51
N GLY A 86 -2.36 6.03 -4.81
CA GLY A 86 -2.23 7.13 -5.75
C GLY A 86 -2.35 6.74 -7.20
N SER A 87 -1.98 7.71 -8.03
CA SER A 87 -1.88 7.53 -9.47
C SER A 87 -0.64 8.21 -10.04
N ILE A 88 0.06 7.54 -10.95
CA ILE A 88 1.26 8.03 -11.60
C ILE A 88 1.02 8.24 -13.09
N ARG A 89 1.43 9.41 -13.59
CA ARG A 89 1.26 9.79 -15.00
C ARG A 89 2.59 10.24 -15.59
N SER A 90 2.95 9.71 -16.75
CA SER A 90 4.09 10.20 -17.52
C SER A 90 3.95 11.70 -17.82
N LEU A 91 5.05 12.41 -17.70
CA LEU A 91 5.20 13.78 -18.16
C LEU A 91 5.70 13.78 -19.61
N PRO A 92 5.26 14.73 -20.44
CA PRO A 92 5.77 14.86 -21.79
C PRO A 92 7.26 15.23 -21.77
N THR A 93 8.07 14.54 -22.55
CA THR A 93 9.41 15.02 -22.91
C THR A 93 9.28 16.02 -24.06
N ALA A 94 10.15 17.04 -24.10
CA ALA A 94 10.04 18.14 -25.05
C ALA A 94 9.89 17.64 -26.50
N GLY A 95 8.75 17.95 -27.13
CA GLY A 95 8.44 17.57 -28.50
C GLY A 95 7.90 16.15 -28.71
N SER A 96 7.57 15.41 -27.65
CA SER A 96 7.06 14.04 -27.72
C SER A 96 5.67 13.89 -27.11
N GLU A 97 4.91 12.90 -27.60
CA GLU A 97 3.67 12.47 -26.96
C GLU A 97 3.95 11.84 -25.59
N VAL A 98 2.95 11.89 -24.70
CA VAL A 98 3.06 11.28 -23.37
C VAL A 98 3.14 9.76 -23.53
N ALA A 99 4.32 9.19 -23.29
CA ALA A 99 4.53 7.75 -23.37
C ALA A 99 3.75 7.01 -22.27
N THR A 100 3.13 5.89 -22.66
CA THR A 100 2.43 4.98 -21.74
C THR A 100 3.38 4.40 -20.71
N LEU A 101 3.03 4.50 -19.43
CA LEU A 101 3.59 3.61 -18.41
C LEU A 101 2.89 2.26 -18.56
N ALA A 102 3.55 1.32 -19.23
CA ALA A 102 3.09 -0.06 -19.28
C ALA A 102 3.88 -0.85 -18.25
N PHE A 103 3.31 -1.01 -17.07
CA PHE A 103 3.81 -1.99 -16.11
C PHE A 103 3.30 -3.36 -16.57
N PRO A 104 4.16 -4.33 -16.88
CA PRO A 104 3.67 -5.68 -17.12
C PRO A 104 2.89 -6.11 -15.88
N LEU A 105 1.65 -6.57 -16.06
CA LEU A 105 0.99 -7.26 -14.96
C LEU A 105 1.86 -8.45 -14.56
N PRO A 106 1.98 -8.74 -13.26
CA PRO A 106 2.68 -9.94 -12.82
C PRO A 106 2.12 -11.16 -13.58
N PRO A 107 2.93 -11.91 -14.34
CA PRO A 107 2.44 -13.01 -15.14
C PRO A 107 1.90 -14.12 -14.24
N ALA A 108 0.94 -14.90 -14.74
CA ALA A 108 0.38 -16.04 -14.00
C ALA A 108 1.42 -17.15 -13.66
N ILE A 109 2.65 -17.02 -14.14
CA ILE A 109 3.74 -17.99 -13.98
C ILE A 109 4.91 -17.31 -13.26
N PRO A 110 5.17 -17.67 -11.99
CA PRO A 110 6.33 -17.20 -11.25
C PRO A 110 7.66 -17.82 -11.73
N PRO A 111 8.82 -17.24 -11.36
CA PRO A 111 9.01 -15.93 -10.74
C PRO A 111 9.62 -14.92 -11.72
N TYR A 112 9.03 -13.74 -11.86
CA TYR A 112 9.73 -12.56 -12.36
C TYR A 112 9.93 -11.60 -11.19
N ARG A 113 11.17 -11.42 -10.75
CA ARG A 113 11.53 -10.37 -9.78
C ARG A 113 11.59 -9.02 -10.52
N VAL A 114 10.46 -8.51 -10.98
CA VAL A 114 10.40 -7.22 -11.71
C VAL A 114 9.78 -6.18 -10.79
N GLU A 115 10.66 -5.45 -10.11
CA GLU A 115 10.29 -4.29 -9.32
C GLU A 115 10.22 -3.05 -10.20
N TRP A 116 9.23 -2.20 -9.96
CA TRP A 116 9.14 -0.88 -10.56
C TRP A 116 9.20 0.16 -9.48
N THR A 117 10.02 1.19 -9.68
CA THR A 117 10.27 2.19 -8.66
C THR A 117 10.04 3.60 -9.17
N PHE A 118 9.60 4.49 -8.28
CA PHE A 118 9.46 5.91 -8.55
C PHE A 118 10.33 6.71 -7.57
N THR A 119 11.14 7.64 -8.07
CA THR A 119 11.97 8.51 -7.23
C THR A 119 11.69 9.98 -7.54
N PRO A 120 11.10 10.75 -6.61
CA PRO A 120 11.07 12.20 -6.71
C PRO A 120 12.47 12.81 -6.59
N PRO A 121 12.75 13.97 -7.21
CA PRO A 121 14.01 14.66 -7.01
C PRO A 121 14.07 15.18 -5.56
N PRO A 122 15.18 14.98 -4.86
CA PRO A 122 15.33 15.54 -3.52
C PRO A 122 15.51 17.07 -3.58
N PRO A 123 15.14 17.78 -2.50
CA PRO A 123 14.42 17.29 -1.34
C PRO A 123 12.89 17.43 -1.47
N PHE A 124 12.13 16.50 -0.89
CA PHE A 124 10.72 16.72 -0.52
C PHE A 124 10.53 16.52 1.00
N SER A 125 9.48 17.11 1.58
CA SER A 125 9.23 16.97 3.03
C SER A 125 8.35 15.76 3.32
N LEU A 126 8.88 14.82 4.11
CA LEU A 126 8.08 13.72 4.64
C LEU A 126 7.00 14.23 5.62
N ASN A 127 7.29 15.27 6.42
CA ASN A 127 6.28 15.83 7.32
C ASN A 127 5.07 16.39 6.55
N ASP A 128 5.31 17.06 5.41
CA ASP A 128 4.23 17.57 4.56
C ASP A 128 3.43 16.43 3.90
N LEU A 129 4.06 15.28 3.65
CA LEU A 129 3.33 14.07 3.25
C LEU A 129 2.44 13.55 4.41
N LEU A 130 3.02 13.38 5.60
CA LEU A 130 2.36 12.82 6.77
C LEU A 130 1.18 13.68 7.26
N ASN A 131 1.24 15.01 7.08
CA ASN A 131 0.16 15.93 7.46
C ASN A 131 -0.83 16.21 6.30
N GLY A 132 -0.62 15.60 5.13
CA GLY A 132 -1.49 15.74 3.95
C GLY A 132 -1.31 17.03 3.14
N ALA A 133 -0.34 17.89 3.47
CA ALA A 133 -0.05 19.10 2.70
C ALA A 133 0.61 18.79 1.34
N LEU A 134 1.33 17.68 1.23
CA LEU A 134 1.98 17.22 0.00
C LEU A 134 1.13 16.15 -0.69
N THR A 135 0.45 16.54 -1.76
CA THR A 135 -0.44 15.66 -2.54
C THR A 135 0.13 15.28 -3.91
N ARG A 136 1.32 15.78 -4.25
CA ARG A 136 1.93 15.60 -5.56
C ARG A 136 3.46 15.55 -5.47
N LEU A 137 4.04 14.62 -6.20
CA LEU A 137 5.48 14.46 -6.38
C LEU A 137 5.79 14.30 -7.88
N ASP A 138 6.64 15.15 -8.43
CA ASP A 138 7.23 14.92 -9.75
C ASP A 138 8.50 14.07 -9.58
N GLY A 139 8.88 13.24 -10.55
CA GLY A 139 10.01 12.33 -10.41
C GLY A 139 10.28 11.47 -11.62
N VAL A 140 11.03 10.39 -11.40
CA VAL A 140 11.45 9.45 -12.45
C VAL A 140 10.95 8.05 -12.10
N VAL A 141 10.35 7.37 -13.08
CA VAL A 141 10.02 5.94 -13.02
C VAL A 141 11.20 5.13 -13.51
N PHE A 142 11.50 4.05 -12.83
CA PHE A 142 12.54 3.09 -13.17
C PHE A 142 11.96 1.68 -13.24
N ASN A 143 12.43 0.91 -14.20
CA ASN A 143 12.36 -0.54 -14.14
C ASN A 143 13.57 -1.01 -13.32
N GLY A 144 13.35 -1.63 -12.16
CA GLY A 144 14.38 -2.09 -11.24
C GLY A 144 14.16 -1.69 -9.78
N SER A 145 14.76 -2.48 -8.90
CA SER A 145 14.71 -2.38 -7.44
C SER A 145 15.57 -1.25 -6.89
N PHE A 146 15.25 -0.72 -5.70
CA PHE A 146 16.12 0.22 -4.98
C PHE A 146 17.45 -0.39 -4.57
N ASP A 147 17.46 -1.71 -4.35
CA ASP A 147 18.53 -2.40 -3.65
C ASP A 147 19.60 -2.97 -4.60
N THR A 148 19.41 -2.80 -5.91
CA THR A 148 20.38 -3.19 -6.93
C THR A 148 20.75 -2.01 -7.82
N SER A 149 21.85 -1.33 -7.47
CA SER A 149 22.35 -0.11 -8.15
C SER A 149 22.57 -0.23 -9.67
N TYR A 150 22.79 -1.44 -10.20
CA TYR A 150 22.99 -1.70 -11.63
C TYR A 150 21.71 -2.11 -12.39
N GLU A 151 20.57 -2.25 -11.71
CA GLU A 151 19.33 -2.77 -12.32
C GLU A 151 18.24 -1.72 -12.51
N ARG A 152 18.48 -0.44 -12.13
CA ARG A 152 17.48 0.64 -12.27
C ARG A 152 17.63 1.37 -13.60
N ILE A 153 16.77 1.03 -14.56
CA ILE A 153 16.73 1.66 -15.88
C ILE A 153 15.66 2.76 -15.84
N PRO A 154 16.02 4.06 -15.99
CA PRO A 154 15.03 5.13 -16.04
C PRO A 154 14.16 4.98 -17.29
N THR A 155 12.84 5.00 -17.13
CA THR A 155 11.90 4.85 -18.24
C THR A 155 11.22 6.17 -18.59
N ASN A 156 10.73 6.90 -17.57
CA ASN A 156 9.89 8.08 -17.80
C ASN A 156 10.06 9.13 -16.69
N LEU A 157 9.95 10.40 -17.07
CA LEU A 157 9.56 11.44 -16.12
C LEU A 157 8.07 11.28 -15.83
N ALA A 158 7.67 11.43 -14.57
CA ALA A 158 6.28 11.23 -14.17
C ALA A 158 5.89 12.11 -12.98
N THR A 159 4.59 12.24 -12.80
CA THR A 159 3.97 12.84 -11.61
C THR A 159 3.18 11.76 -10.88
N LEU A 160 3.51 11.56 -9.61
CA LEU A 160 2.71 10.82 -8.64
C LEU A 160 1.73 11.78 -7.96
N HIS A 161 0.45 11.46 -8.04
CA HIS A 161 -0.63 12.06 -7.26
C HIS A 161 -0.96 11.15 -6.08
N ILE A 162 -0.91 11.70 -4.87
CA ILE A 162 -1.24 10.99 -3.63
C ILE A 162 -2.72 11.19 -3.35
N GLU A 163 -3.45 10.09 -3.25
CA GLU A 163 -4.89 10.07 -2.99
C GLU A 163 -5.18 9.78 -1.52
N ASP A 164 -4.39 8.89 -0.90
CA ASP A 164 -4.58 8.43 0.47
C ASP A 164 -3.26 7.93 1.07
N LEU A 165 -3.12 7.94 2.40
CA LEU A 165 -1.96 7.45 3.16
C LEU A 165 -2.43 6.48 4.26
N PRO A 166 -2.94 5.28 3.93
CA PRO A 166 -3.55 4.42 4.94
C PRO A 166 -2.55 3.83 5.94
N THR A 167 -1.26 3.77 5.59
CA THR A 167 -0.20 3.32 6.51
C THR A 167 0.87 4.37 6.66
N ALA A 168 1.14 4.74 7.90
CA ALA A 168 2.35 5.43 8.29
C ALA A 168 2.71 5.05 9.73
N ILE A 169 3.78 4.27 9.89
CA ILE A 169 4.20 3.73 11.17
C ILE A 169 5.61 4.20 11.43
N TRP A 170 5.82 4.86 12.56
CA TRP A 170 7.13 5.32 12.98
C TRP A 170 7.97 4.14 13.48
N LEU A 171 9.08 3.90 12.81
CA LEU A 171 10.05 2.85 13.10
C LEU A 171 11.09 3.38 14.10
N ASN A 172 10.68 3.50 15.37
CA ASN A 172 11.60 3.90 16.43
C ASN A 172 12.48 2.71 16.84
N SER A 173 13.79 2.94 17.00
CA SER A 173 14.75 1.98 17.56
C SER A 173 14.56 1.70 19.06
N SER A 174 13.40 2.04 19.65
CA SER A 174 13.15 1.85 21.07
C SER A 174 13.01 0.36 21.38
N SER A 175 13.79 -0.10 22.37
CA SER A 175 13.64 -1.44 22.94
C SER A 175 12.29 -1.68 23.64
N GLU A 176 11.45 -0.64 23.72
CA GLU A 176 10.12 -0.68 24.31
C GLU A 176 9.02 -1.09 23.31
N VAL A 177 9.33 -1.17 22.01
CA VAL A 177 8.38 -1.70 21.01
C VAL A 177 8.22 -3.21 21.25
N PRO A 178 7.00 -3.71 21.53
CA PRO A 178 6.80 -5.13 21.77
C PRO A 178 7.12 -5.95 20.53
N VAL A 179 8.03 -6.91 20.65
CA VAL A 179 8.26 -7.92 19.60
C VAL A 179 7.02 -8.80 19.54
N TYR A 180 6.36 -8.81 18.38
CA TYR A 180 5.24 -9.71 18.15
C TYR A 180 5.74 -11.14 17.91
N GLN A 181 5.02 -12.13 18.42
CA GLN A 181 5.47 -13.53 18.37
C GLN A 181 5.28 -14.16 17.00
N ASN A 182 4.26 -13.73 16.26
CA ASN A 182 3.85 -14.30 14.97
C ASN A 182 3.98 -13.28 13.86
N LEU A 183 4.37 -13.70 12.65
CA LEU A 183 4.45 -12.81 11.49
C LEU A 183 3.15 -12.02 11.29
N GLN A 184 3.30 -10.73 10.99
CA GLN A 184 2.19 -9.82 10.78
C GLN A 184 2.36 -9.06 9.47
N PHE A 185 1.28 -8.88 8.74
CA PHE A 185 1.28 -8.15 7.48
C PHE A 185 0.07 -7.21 7.43
N PHE A 186 0.25 -6.06 6.78
CA PHE A 186 -0.85 -5.20 6.38
C PHE A 186 -1.31 -5.59 4.98
N SER A 187 -2.62 -5.80 4.80
CA SER A 187 -3.19 -6.07 3.48
C SER A 187 -3.68 -4.80 2.79
N TYR A 188 -3.45 -4.74 1.48
CA TYR A 188 -3.86 -3.66 0.60
C TYR A 188 -4.60 -4.26 -0.60
N PRO A 189 -5.90 -3.96 -0.78
CA PRO A 189 -6.69 -4.55 -1.85
C PRO A 189 -6.12 -4.34 -3.25
N PHE A 190 -6.10 -5.39 -4.06
CA PHE A 190 -5.79 -5.31 -5.49
C PHE A 190 -7.06 -5.05 -6.29
N ILE A 191 -7.09 -3.96 -7.05
CA ILE A 191 -8.25 -3.62 -7.89
C ILE A 191 -8.11 -4.28 -9.26
N GLU A 192 -9.09 -5.11 -9.62
CA GLU A 192 -9.18 -5.81 -10.90
C GLU A 192 -10.01 -5.06 -11.96
N PRO A 193 -9.71 -5.23 -13.26
CA PRO A 193 -10.38 -4.48 -14.33
C PRO A 193 -11.89 -4.75 -14.40
N GLU A 194 -12.29 -5.97 -14.02
CA GLU A 194 -13.69 -6.43 -14.07
C GLU A 194 -14.47 -6.13 -12.78
N SER A 195 -13.82 -5.60 -11.75
CA SER A 195 -14.47 -5.16 -10.51
C SER A 195 -14.01 -3.76 -10.11
N PRO A 196 -14.30 -2.73 -10.92
CA PRO A 196 -14.01 -1.35 -10.55
C PRO A 196 -14.91 -1.01 -9.35
N TYR A 197 -14.31 -0.95 -8.17
CA TYR A 197 -14.94 -0.46 -6.93
C TYR A 197 -15.99 -1.37 -6.29
N GLY A 198 -15.71 -2.67 -6.14
CA GLY A 198 -16.35 -3.49 -5.10
C GLY A 198 -17.87 -3.63 -5.22
N GLN A 199 -18.43 -3.36 -6.40
CA GLN A 199 -19.85 -3.59 -6.68
C GLN A 199 -19.94 -4.84 -7.55
N ASN A 200 -20.51 -5.91 -6.97
CA ASN A 200 -20.71 -7.23 -7.57
C ASN A 200 -19.44 -8.06 -7.72
N VAL A 201 -18.65 -8.19 -6.66
CA VAL A 201 -17.62 -9.24 -6.60
C VAL A 201 -18.33 -10.60 -6.57
N THR A 202 -18.24 -11.34 -7.67
CA THR A 202 -18.79 -12.70 -7.80
C THR A 202 -17.74 -13.78 -7.56
N ALA A 203 -16.46 -13.41 -7.63
CA ALA A 203 -15.34 -14.30 -7.36
C ALA A 203 -15.16 -14.51 -5.86
N SER A 204 -14.98 -15.76 -5.44
CA SER A 204 -14.53 -16.07 -4.08
C SER A 204 -13.04 -15.87 -3.87
N LEU A 205 -12.29 -15.65 -4.96
CA LEU A 205 -10.85 -15.41 -4.92
C LEU A 205 -10.60 -13.91 -4.97
N LEU A 206 -10.01 -13.38 -3.91
CA LEU A 206 -9.73 -11.95 -3.77
C LEU A 206 -8.22 -11.72 -3.71
N ASN A 207 -7.73 -10.73 -4.44
CA ASN A 207 -6.31 -10.42 -4.56
C ASN A 207 -5.92 -9.23 -3.69
N PHE A 208 -4.74 -9.31 -3.07
CA PHE A 208 -4.20 -8.31 -2.17
C PHE A 208 -2.68 -8.25 -2.27
N TYR A 209 -2.12 -7.06 -2.05
CA TYR A 209 -0.74 -6.95 -1.61
C TYR A 209 -0.67 -7.06 -0.10
N PHE A 210 0.26 -7.84 0.41
CA PHE A 210 0.55 -7.97 1.83
C PHE A 210 1.96 -7.40 2.06
N ALA A 211 2.08 -6.36 2.89
CA ALA A 211 3.37 -5.77 3.29
C ALA A 211 3.67 -6.14 4.74
N HIS A 212 4.87 -6.64 5.01
CA HIS A 212 5.29 -7.06 6.34
C HIS A 212 5.25 -5.88 7.32
N GLU A 213 4.66 -6.08 8.50
CA GLU A 213 4.64 -5.06 9.55
C GLU A 213 6.02 -4.93 10.21
N LEU A 214 6.82 -3.97 9.76
CA LEU A 214 8.10 -3.69 10.38
C LEU A 214 7.96 -3.17 11.82
N ASN A 215 8.55 -3.86 12.79
CA ASN A 215 8.75 -3.36 14.17
C ASN A 215 10.17 -3.72 14.69
N ALA A 216 10.83 -2.77 15.36
CA ALA A 216 12.27 -2.73 15.67
C ALA A 216 12.82 -3.83 16.62
N PRO A 217 14.17 -4.00 16.82
CA PRO A 217 15.31 -3.33 16.19
C PRO A 217 16.26 -4.29 15.44
N ILE A 218 16.84 -3.80 14.34
CA ILE A 218 18.07 -4.28 13.69
C ILE A 218 17.97 -5.61 12.92
N THR A 219 17.20 -6.62 13.34
CA THR A 219 17.02 -7.85 12.56
C THR A 219 15.55 -8.06 12.25
N ASP A 220 15.08 -7.40 11.21
CA ASP A 220 13.75 -7.59 10.64
C ASP A 220 13.91 -7.77 9.12
N TYR A 221 12.84 -8.00 8.38
CA TYR A 221 12.89 -8.05 6.91
C TYR A 221 11.69 -7.31 6.33
N ASP A 222 11.90 -6.60 5.22
CA ASP A 222 10.87 -5.89 4.48
C ASP A 222 10.42 -6.81 3.36
N GLN A 223 9.21 -7.37 3.44
CA GLN A 223 8.66 -8.26 2.41
C GLN A 223 7.30 -7.74 1.93
N ILE A 224 7.13 -7.72 0.61
CA ILE A 224 5.85 -7.50 -0.04
C ILE A 224 5.54 -8.68 -0.94
N VAL A 225 4.36 -9.24 -0.76
CA VAL A 225 3.88 -10.38 -1.54
C VAL A 225 2.50 -10.07 -2.11
N TRP A 226 2.24 -10.54 -3.32
CA TRP A 226 0.90 -10.63 -3.87
C TRP A 226 0.28 -11.95 -3.42
N MET A 227 -0.84 -11.87 -2.69
CA MET A 227 -1.59 -13.03 -2.23
C MET A 227 -3.01 -13.06 -2.80
N THR A 228 -3.55 -14.27 -2.95
CA THR A 228 -4.97 -14.52 -3.16
C THR A 228 -5.57 -15.13 -1.89
N ILE A 229 -6.75 -14.66 -1.49
CA ILE A 229 -7.56 -15.21 -0.40
C ILE A 229 -8.78 -15.90 -1.02
N ASP A 230 -8.98 -17.19 -0.70
CA ASP A 230 -10.24 -17.88 -0.99
C ASP A 230 -11.25 -17.67 0.15
N THR A 231 -12.26 -16.83 -0.09
CA THR A 231 -13.28 -16.49 0.90
C THR A 231 -14.16 -17.68 1.28
N GLN A 232 -14.19 -18.75 0.48
CA GLN A 232 -14.89 -19.99 0.85
C GLN A 232 -14.20 -20.72 2.01
N GLN A 233 -12.90 -20.46 2.20
CA GLN A 233 -12.08 -21.03 3.28
C GLN A 233 -11.93 -20.06 4.46
N CYS A 234 -12.71 -18.96 4.47
CA CYS A 234 -12.73 -18.01 5.56
C CYS A 234 -13.87 -18.31 6.53
N LYS A 235 -13.62 -18.01 7.80
CA LYS A 235 -14.57 -18.07 8.92
C LYS A 235 -14.55 -16.74 9.65
N CYS A 236 -15.72 -16.32 10.12
CA CYS A 236 -15.84 -15.12 10.93
C CYS A 236 -16.40 -15.50 12.28
N GLU A 237 -15.76 -15.00 13.33
CA GLU A 237 -16.15 -15.23 14.71
C GLU A 237 -16.24 -13.88 15.42
N CYS A 238 -17.31 -13.67 16.19
CA CYS A 238 -17.46 -12.49 17.03
C CYS A 238 -16.73 -12.73 18.36
N LEU A 239 -15.70 -11.93 18.64
CA LEU A 239 -14.87 -12.15 19.84
C LEU A 239 -15.64 -11.90 21.15
N ASP A 240 -16.68 -11.06 21.11
CA ASP A 240 -17.54 -10.78 22.27
C ASP A 240 -18.72 -11.77 22.43
N GLY A 241 -18.84 -12.77 21.55
CA GLY A 241 -19.91 -13.77 21.58
C GLY A 241 -21.31 -13.25 21.20
N GLY A 242 -21.43 -11.99 20.81
CA GLY A 242 -22.67 -11.37 20.30
C GLY A 242 -22.85 -11.51 18.79
N ASP A 243 -23.90 -10.88 18.23
CA ASP A 243 -24.03 -10.70 16.79
C ASP A 243 -23.24 -9.45 16.37
N CYS A 244 -22.10 -9.69 15.73
CA CYS A 244 -21.23 -8.64 15.21
C CYS A 244 -21.44 -8.39 13.70
N GLY A 245 -22.41 -9.06 13.05
CA GLY A 245 -22.63 -8.95 11.61
C GLY A 245 -21.57 -9.67 10.78
N CYS A 246 -21.20 -10.88 11.17
CA CYS A 246 -20.28 -11.72 10.40
C CYS A 246 -20.82 -11.97 8.97
N PRO A 247 -19.97 -11.95 7.93
CA PRO A 247 -20.39 -12.21 6.56
C PRO A 247 -21.06 -13.58 6.42
N THR A 248 -22.24 -13.62 5.80
CA THR A 248 -23.15 -14.77 5.94
C THR A 248 -23.07 -15.82 4.84
N THR A 249 -22.40 -15.56 3.72
CA THR A 249 -21.99 -16.54 2.67
C THR A 249 -21.64 -15.88 1.33
N SER A 250 -22.08 -14.64 1.08
CA SER A 250 -21.86 -14.05 -0.24
C SER A 250 -20.41 -13.57 -0.40
N PRO A 251 -19.79 -13.74 -1.59
CA PRO A 251 -18.46 -13.18 -1.85
C PRO A 251 -18.39 -11.67 -1.63
N ASN A 252 -19.50 -10.96 -1.85
CA ASN A 252 -19.59 -9.52 -1.61
C ASN A 252 -19.51 -9.17 -0.13
N ASP A 253 -20.19 -9.90 0.76
CA ASP A 253 -20.10 -9.67 2.22
C ASP A 253 -18.67 -9.92 2.71
N TRP A 254 -18.05 -10.99 2.21
CA TRP A 254 -16.66 -11.31 2.51
C TRP A 254 -15.71 -10.22 2.02
N TYR A 255 -15.87 -9.76 0.78
CA TYR A 255 -15.09 -8.65 0.24
C TYR A 255 -15.22 -7.44 1.14
N GLN A 256 -16.42 -6.99 1.50
CA GLN A 256 -16.60 -5.83 2.38
C GLN A 256 -15.97 -6.04 3.77
N ALA A 257 -15.93 -7.26 4.28
CA ALA A 257 -15.36 -7.56 5.59
C ALA A 257 -13.81 -7.55 5.61
N ILE A 258 -13.16 -7.89 4.49
CA ILE A 258 -11.68 -8.01 4.41
C ILE A 258 -11.02 -6.94 3.54
N ASN A 259 -11.79 -6.16 2.77
CA ASN A 259 -11.32 -5.08 1.89
C ASN A 259 -11.03 -3.78 2.65
N THR A 260 -10.54 -3.90 3.89
CA THR A 260 -10.10 -2.77 4.69
C THR A 260 -8.64 -2.49 4.37
N GLN A 261 -8.34 -1.26 3.98
CA GLN A 261 -6.97 -0.83 3.73
C GLN A 261 -6.17 -0.92 5.03
N SER A 262 -4.93 -1.43 4.95
CA SER A 262 -4.05 -1.58 6.11
C SER A 262 -4.64 -2.48 7.21
N GLN A 263 -5.52 -3.41 6.85
CA GLN A 263 -5.97 -4.45 7.77
C GLN A 263 -4.77 -5.30 8.17
N ARG A 264 -4.54 -5.40 9.48
CA ARG A 264 -3.50 -6.26 10.04
C ARG A 264 -3.96 -7.71 10.00
N TRP A 265 -3.08 -8.56 9.48
CA TRP A 265 -3.20 -10.02 9.44
C TRP A 265 -2.08 -10.64 10.25
N VAL A 266 -2.41 -11.65 11.05
CA VAL A 266 -1.48 -12.43 11.85
C VAL A 266 -1.44 -13.86 11.30
N PHE A 267 -0.23 -14.39 11.12
CA PHE A 267 0.02 -15.76 10.68
C PHE A 267 0.37 -16.61 11.90
N PRO A 268 -0.59 -17.25 12.59
CA PRO A 268 -0.40 -17.90 13.89
C PRO A 268 0.63 -19.04 13.87
N ASP A 269 0.83 -19.66 12.70
CA ASP A 269 1.74 -20.79 12.54
C ASP A 269 3.17 -20.36 12.14
N LEU A 270 3.38 -19.06 11.88
CA LEU A 270 4.68 -18.52 11.47
C LEU A 270 5.24 -17.61 12.55
N PRO A 271 6.33 -17.98 13.24
CA PRO A 271 6.96 -17.10 14.23
C PRO A 271 7.63 -15.90 13.56
N ASN A 272 7.63 -14.75 14.23
CA ASN A 272 8.41 -13.61 13.75
C ASN A 272 9.89 -13.83 14.00
N TYR A 273 10.62 -14.21 12.96
CA TYR A 273 12.05 -14.48 13.03
C TYR A 273 12.74 -13.89 11.79
N PRO A 274 13.93 -13.28 11.93
CA PRO A 274 14.66 -12.71 10.80
C PRO A 274 14.87 -13.75 9.69
N GLY A 275 14.37 -13.46 8.49
CA GLY A 275 14.50 -14.34 7.34
C GLY A 275 13.45 -15.45 7.23
N LEU A 276 12.54 -15.60 8.22
CA LEU A 276 11.34 -16.42 8.02
C LEU A 276 10.34 -15.62 7.21
N LYS A 277 10.46 -15.70 5.89
CA LYS A 277 9.58 -15.03 4.95
C LYS A 277 8.37 -15.89 4.61
N VAL A 278 7.30 -15.26 4.17
CA VAL A 278 6.15 -15.99 3.66
C VAL A 278 6.49 -16.57 2.29
N THR A 279 6.35 -17.89 2.13
CA THR A 279 6.64 -18.63 0.90
C THR A 279 5.37 -19.03 0.16
N LYS A 280 5.53 -19.67 -1.01
CA LYS A 280 4.44 -20.16 -1.84
C LYS A 280 3.83 -21.45 -1.28
N ASP A 281 3.09 -21.30 -0.20
CA ASP A 281 2.34 -22.38 0.43
C ASP A 281 0.91 -21.91 0.75
N GLU A 282 0.02 -22.85 1.05
CA GLU A 282 -1.29 -22.51 1.63
C GLU A 282 -1.08 -22.13 3.09
N LEU A 283 -1.47 -20.91 3.44
CA LEU A 283 -1.23 -20.33 4.76
C LEU A 283 -2.55 -20.08 5.47
N THR A 284 -2.49 -20.20 6.79
CA THR A 284 -3.56 -19.73 7.67
C THR A 284 -3.18 -18.37 8.23
N ALA A 285 -4.10 -17.43 8.13
CA ALA A 285 -3.97 -16.11 8.74
C ALA A 285 -5.31 -15.66 9.32
N TYR A 286 -5.26 -14.81 10.34
CA TYR A 286 -6.44 -14.14 10.86
C TYR A 286 -6.26 -12.64 10.93
N ALA A 287 -7.35 -11.92 10.76
CA ALA A 287 -7.45 -10.48 10.94
C ALA A 287 -8.56 -10.18 11.94
N ILE A 288 -8.36 -9.15 12.78
CA ILE A 288 -9.40 -8.61 13.64
C ILE A 288 -9.76 -7.23 13.09
N ASN A 289 -11.02 -7.04 12.70
CA ASN A 289 -11.48 -5.75 12.17
C ASN A 289 -12.04 -4.82 13.26
N ASP A 290 -12.44 -3.62 12.86
CA ASP A 290 -13.00 -2.56 13.71
C ASP A 290 -14.31 -2.94 14.40
N LYS A 291 -15.01 -3.95 13.88
CA LYS A 291 -16.24 -4.52 14.47
C LYS A 291 -15.95 -5.66 15.45
N ASN A 292 -14.70 -5.84 15.87
CA ASN A 292 -14.26 -6.92 16.77
C ASN A 292 -14.61 -8.32 16.22
N GLN A 293 -14.59 -8.46 14.89
CA GLN A 293 -14.75 -9.72 14.19
C GLN A 293 -13.37 -10.31 13.93
N GLN A 294 -13.16 -11.56 14.33
CA GLN A 294 -12.00 -12.33 13.90
C GLN A 294 -12.35 -13.05 12.59
N ILE A 295 -11.70 -12.63 11.51
CA ILE A 295 -11.76 -13.29 10.22
C ILE A 295 -10.55 -14.20 10.10
N THR A 296 -10.76 -15.51 10.06
CA THR A 296 -9.71 -16.51 9.89
C THR A 296 -9.85 -17.15 8.51
N CYS A 297 -8.80 -17.11 7.71
CA CYS A 297 -8.77 -17.70 6.37
C CYS A 297 -7.66 -18.76 6.31
N ASN A 298 -8.01 -19.97 5.86
CA ASN A 298 -7.10 -21.12 5.86
C ASN A 298 -6.45 -21.41 4.50
N SER A 299 -6.67 -20.54 3.51
CA SER A 299 -6.17 -20.70 2.15
C SER A 299 -5.74 -19.35 1.57
N LEU A 300 -4.71 -18.76 2.19
CA LEU A 300 -3.97 -17.66 1.59
C LEU A 300 -2.86 -18.26 0.73
N ILE A 301 -2.80 -17.86 -0.55
CA ILE A 301 -1.84 -18.38 -1.52
C ILE A 301 -0.97 -17.23 -2.01
N VAL A 302 0.34 -17.30 -1.75
CA VAL A 302 1.31 -16.38 -2.35
C VAL A 302 1.42 -16.65 -3.85
N LYS A 303 1.06 -15.65 -4.66
CA LYS A 303 1.27 -15.67 -6.11
C LYS A 303 2.68 -15.25 -6.45
N GLU A 304 3.15 -14.18 -5.83
CA GLU A 304 4.44 -13.58 -6.13
C GLU A 304 5.06 -12.87 -4.92
N GLU A 305 6.39 -12.97 -4.80
CA GLU A 305 7.20 -12.13 -3.92
C GLU A 305 7.66 -10.93 -4.74
N MET A 306 7.08 -9.76 -4.44
CA MET A 306 7.33 -8.51 -5.16
C MET A 306 8.59 -7.82 -4.68
N HIS A 307 8.88 -7.94 -3.39
CA HIS A 307 10.01 -7.30 -2.72
C HIS A 307 10.40 -8.12 -1.49
N CYS A 308 11.70 -8.27 -1.23
CA CYS A 308 12.17 -8.81 0.04
C CYS A 308 13.61 -8.40 0.35
N CYS A 309 13.81 -7.63 1.42
CA CYS A 309 15.12 -7.17 1.91
C CYS A 309 15.29 -7.44 3.42
N VAL A 310 16.51 -7.68 3.88
CA VAL A 310 16.80 -8.03 5.29
C VAL A 310 17.52 -6.90 6.01
N GLY A 311 16.98 -6.50 7.15
CA GLY A 311 17.56 -5.51 8.06
C GLY A 311 18.88 -5.97 8.69
N PRO A 312 19.66 -5.04 9.29
CA PRO A 312 19.25 -3.68 9.67
C PRO A 312 19.38 -2.64 8.56
N TYR A 313 20.10 -2.99 7.50
CA TYR A 313 20.42 -2.06 6.43
C TYR A 313 19.57 -2.31 5.17
N PHE A 314 18.82 -3.41 5.11
CA PHE A 314 17.93 -3.76 3.98
C PHE A 314 18.60 -3.72 2.60
N PHE A 315 19.93 -3.85 2.55
CA PHE A 315 20.69 -3.94 1.31
C PHE A 315 20.73 -5.37 0.77
N ASP A 316 20.53 -6.35 1.64
CA ASP A 316 20.58 -7.76 1.29
C ASP A 316 19.19 -8.27 0.94
N ARG A 317 19.02 -8.83 -0.26
CA ARG A 317 17.79 -9.53 -0.64
C ARG A 317 17.56 -10.73 0.26
N CYS A 318 16.31 -11.11 0.47
CA CYS A 318 15.94 -12.36 1.14
C CYS A 318 16.23 -13.60 0.26
N ASP A 319 17.50 -13.83 -0.07
CA ASP A 319 17.98 -15.01 -0.79
C ASP A 319 18.49 -16.05 0.23
N PHE A 320 17.56 -16.72 0.88
CA PHE A 320 17.85 -17.93 1.65
C PHE A 320 17.34 -19.13 0.84
N ASN A 321 18.29 -19.89 0.28
CA ASN A 321 18.03 -21.17 -0.38
C ASN A 321 17.48 -22.20 0.60
#